data_AF-A0A2X2KHM9-F1
#
_entry.id   AF-A0A2X2KHM9-F1
#
_cell.length_a   1.000
_cell.length_b   1.000
_cell.length_c   1.000
_cell.angle_alpha   90.00
_cell.angle_beta   90.00
_cell.angle_gamma   90.00
#
_symmetry.space_group_name_H-M   'P 1'
#
loop_
_entity.id
_entity.type
_entity.pdbx_description
1 polymer ?
#
loop_
_entity_poly.entity_id
_entity_poly.type
_entity_poly.pdbx_seq_one_letter_code
_entity_poly.pdbx_strand_id
1 'polypeptide(L)' 'MDNVKAIFLDMDGTILHENNQASTYTKDVINRLREKGYKVFLATGRSHSEIHQLVPEDFCGKWHH' A
#
# COMPACT_ATOMS: atom_id res chain seq x y z
N MET A 1 1.36 15.48 -22.27
CA MET A 1 1.15 14.03 -22.06
C MET A 1 1.38 13.77 -20.60
N ASP A 2 0.31 13.50 -19.84
CA ASP A 2 0.44 13.13 -18.45
C ASP A 2 1.06 11.73 -18.37
N ASN A 3 2.33 11.66 -17.96
CA ASN A 3 3.00 10.40 -17.67
C ASN A 3 2.43 9.82 -16.38
N VAL A 4 1.32 9.09 -16.49
CA VAL A 4 0.72 8.37 -15.36
C VAL A 4 1.69 7.30 -14.90
N LYS A 5 2.32 7.51 -13.73
CA LYS A 5 3.21 6.54 -13.11
C LYS A 5 2.45 5.77 -12.04
N ALA A 6 2.20 4.50 -12.29
CA ALA A 6 1.57 3.59 -11.35
C ALA A 6 2.59 2.61 -10.76
N ILE A 7 2.41 2.25 -9.49
CA ILE A 7 3.23 1.29 -8.75
C ILE A 7 2.28 0.24 -8.17
N PHE A 8 2.52 -1.03 -8.48
CA PHE A 8 1.78 -2.16 -7.91
C PHE A 8 2.71 -2.90 -6.95
N LEU A 9 2.23 -3.15 -5.74
CA LEU A 9 3.00 -3.74 -4.66
C LEU A 9 2.32 -5.01 -4.15
N ASP A 10 3.04 -6.11 -4.14
CA ASP A 10 2.60 -7.31 -3.43
C ASP A 10 2.82 -7.15 -1.91
N MET A 11 2.05 -7.89 -1.12
CA MET A 11 2.10 -7.85 0.34
C MET A 11 2.98 -8.99 0.88
N ASP A 12 2.71 -10.22 0.49
CA ASP A 12 3.35 -11.42 1.05
C ASP A 12 4.78 -11.56 0.53
N GLY A 13 5.75 -11.63 1.45
CA GLY A 13 7.17 -11.74 1.08
C GLY A 13 7.77 -10.47 0.43
N THR A 14 7.02 -9.37 0.35
CA THR A 14 7.49 -8.08 -0.20
C THR A 14 7.37 -6.94 0.82
N ILE A 15 6.16 -6.65 1.31
CA ILE A 15 5.89 -5.52 2.23
C ILE A 15 5.69 -5.97 3.67
N LEU A 16 5.16 -7.17 3.86
CA LEU A 16 4.98 -7.75 5.18
C LEU A 16 6.34 -8.25 5.69
N HIS A 17 6.82 -7.64 6.77
CA HIS A 17 7.99 -8.13 7.49
C HIS A 17 7.65 -9.36 8.34
N GLU A 18 8.63 -9.94 9.01
CA GLU A 18 8.57 -11.19 9.80
C GLU A 18 7.43 -11.25 10.82
N ASN A 19 6.92 -10.09 11.28
CA ASN A 19 5.76 -9.98 12.18
C ASN A 19 4.41 -9.89 11.44
N ASN A 20 4.36 -10.18 10.14
CA ASN A 20 3.20 -10.05 9.25
C ASN A 20 2.54 -8.66 9.29
N GLN A 21 3.30 -7.61 9.59
CA GLN A 21 2.80 -6.24 9.69
C GLN A 21 3.60 -5.32 8.77
N ALA A 22 2.88 -4.45 8.06
CA ALA A 22 3.50 -3.33 7.37
C ALA A 22 3.96 -2.29 8.41
N SER A 23 5.24 -1.96 8.41
CA SER A 23 5.80 -0.98 9.34
C SER A 23 5.24 0.43 9.08
N THR A 24 5.26 1.30 10.10
CA THR A 24 4.96 2.73 9.95
C THR A 24 5.84 3.38 8.88
N TYR A 25 7.10 2.95 8.78
CA TYR A 25 8.02 3.40 7.74
C TYR A 25 7.52 3.08 6.32
N THR A 26 7.01 1.87 6.09
CA THR A 26 6.47 1.50 4.77
C THR A 26 5.25 2.36 4.40
N LYS A 27 4.38 2.65 5.38
CA LYS A 27 3.24 3.57 5.21
C LYS A 27 3.72 4.96 4.80
N ASP A 28 4.73 5.50 5.48
CA ASP A 28 5.28 6.83 5.20
C ASP A 28 5.90 6.92 3.81
N VAL A 29 6.61 5.87 3.37
CA VAL A 29 7.18 5.80 2.02
C VAL A 29 6.08 5.79 0.95
N ILE A 30 5.03 4.97 1.13
CA ILE A 30 3.88 4.92 0.20
C ILE A 30 3.18 6.29 0.12
N ASN A 31 2.99 6.96 1.26
CA ASN A 31 2.38 8.29 1.29
C ASN A 31 3.24 9.32 0.54
N ARG A 32 4.56 9.33 0.75
CA ARG A 32 5.47 10.21 0.01
C ARG A 32 5.46 9.95 -1.50
N LEU A 33 5.25 8.71 -1.93
CA LEU A 33 5.08 8.38 -3.35
C LEU A 33 3.76 8.92 -3.90
N ARG A 34 2.67 8.76 -3.15
CA ARG A 34 1.35 9.31 -3.51
C ARG A 34 1.38 10.84 -3.62
N GLU A 35 2.02 11.53 -2.67
CA GLU A 35 2.22 12.98 -2.69
C GLU A 35 3.00 13.47 -3.92
N LYS A 36 3.93 12.64 -4.42
CA LYS A 36 4.69 12.92 -5.65
C LYS A 36 3.90 12.65 -6.94
N GLY A 37 2.62 12.27 -6.83
CA GLY A 37 1.74 12.00 -7.96
C GLY A 37 1.80 10.56 -8.49
N TYR A 38 2.45 9.63 -7.78
CA TYR A 38 2.43 8.22 -8.15
C TYR A 38 1.14 7.55 -7.66
N LYS A 39 0.50 6.76 -8.53
CA LYS A 39 -0.64 5.94 -8.13
C LYS A 39 -0.14 4.61 -7.58
N VAL A 40 -0.27 4.40 -6.26
CA VAL A 40 0.25 3.19 -5.59
C VAL A 40 -0.91 2.25 -5.24
N PHE A 41 -0.85 1.01 -5.72
CA PHE A 41 -1.85 -0.03 -5.56
C PHE A 41 -1.25 -1.25 -4.85
N LEU A 42 -2.05 -1.91 -4.01
CA LEU A 42 -1.71 -3.20 -3.44
C LEU A 42 -2.27 -4.30 -4.35
N ALA A 43 -1.42 -5.25 -4.74
CA ALA A 43 -1.72 -6.39 -5.57
C ALA A 43 -1.43 -7.66 -4.77
N THR A 44 -2.37 -8.05 -3.91
CA THR A 44 -2.28 -9.25 -3.08
C THR A 44 -3.42 -10.21 -3.40
N GLY A 45 -3.20 -11.51 -3.20
CA GLY A 45 -4.27 -12.52 -3.24
C GLY A 45 -5.12 -12.56 -1.97
N ARG A 46 -4.74 -11.82 -0.92
CA ARG A 46 -5.48 -11.75 0.35
C ARG A 46 -6.80 -10.99 0.18
N SER A 47 -7.81 -11.42 0.93
CA SER A 47 -9.10 -10.73 0.95
C SER A 47 -9.00 -9.37 1.64
N HIS A 48 -9.90 -8.45 1.30
CA HIS A 48 -9.92 -7.12 1.91
C HIS A 48 -10.00 -7.17 3.44
N SER A 49 -10.78 -8.10 4.01
CA SER A 49 -10.90 -8.27 5.47
C SER A 49 -9.58 -8.69 6.13
N GLU A 50 -8.79 -9.55 5.47
CA GLU A 50 -7.46 -9.94 5.97
C GLU A 50 -6.50 -8.77 5.93
N ILE A 51 -6.55 -7.95 4.86
CA ILE A 51 -5.70 -6.76 4.73
C ILE A 51 -5.92 -5.82 5.92
N HIS A 52 -7.17 -5.50 6.28
CA HIS A 52 -7.49 -4.64 7.44
C HIS A 52 -6.97 -5.15 8.79
N GLN A 53 -6.70 -6.45 8.92
CA GLN A 53 -6.10 -7.02 10.13
C GLN A 53 -4.57 -6.92 10.13
N LEU A 54 -3.94 -6.81 8.96
CA LEU A 54 -2.49 -6.89 8.76
C LEU A 54 -1.83 -5.53 8.54
N VAL A 55 -2.62 -4.54 8.11
CA VAL A 55 -2.16 -3.17 7.87
C VAL A 55 -3.03 -2.17 8.63
N PRO A 56 -2.48 -1.01 9.03
CA PRO A 56 -3.27 0.06 9.66
C PRO A 56 -4.44 0.50 8.76
N GLU A 57 -5.55 0.92 9.35
CA GLU A 57 -6.80 1.31 8.66
C GLU A 57 -6.57 2.30 7.50
N ASP A 58 -5.60 3.21 7.64
CA ASP A 58 -5.30 4.24 6.63
C ASP A 58 -4.29 3.80 5.56
N PHE A 59 -3.80 2.55 5.58
CA PHE A 59 -2.72 2.09 4.70
C PHE A 59 -3.16 2.00 3.23
N CYS A 60 -4.35 1.47 2.98
CA CYS A 60 -4.93 1.35 1.64
C CYS A 60 -5.25 2.71 0.98
N GLY A 61 -5.16 3.82 1.73
CA GLY A 61 -5.56 5.13 1.27
C GLY A 61 -7.09 5.25 1.19
N LYS A 62 -7.63 6.42 1.56
CA LYS A 62 -9.04 6.69 1.28
C LYS A 62 -9.20 6.89 -0.22
N TRP A 63 -9.92 5.98 -0.87
CA TRP A 63 -10.39 6.18 -2.24
C TRP A 63 -11.43 7.29 -2.17
N HIS A 64 -10.99 8.53 -2.38
CA HIS A 64 -11.91 9.63 -2.63
C HIS A 64 -12.56 9.33 -3.99
N HIS A 65 -13.86 9.02 -3.92
CA HIS A 65 -14.76 8.92 -5.07
C HIS A 65 -14.78 10.21 -5.87
#